data_AF-F3GIX7-F1
#
_entry.id   AF-F3GIX7-F1
#
_cell.length_a   1.000
_cell.length_b   1.000
_cell.length_c   1.000
_cell.angle_alpha   90.00
_cell.angle_beta   90.00
_cell.angle_gamma   90.00
#
_symmetry.space_group_name_H-M   'P 1'
#
loop_
_entity.id
_entity.type
_entity.pdbx_description
1 polymer ?
#
loop_
_entity_poly.entity_id
_entity_poly.type
_entity_poly.pdbx_seq_one_letter_code
_entity_poly.pdbx_strand_id
1 'polypeptide(L)'
;NYHYSTDADGQLEEKLALLTIQLSPQVHVKSTTRDEDHYFGRDTPYSAPVQYGAGVQVLLPSAVRGQSVHFNIISSKRPLGVLPVAKIDDPILDPFLDRGQFKKVDQFKKLVNQPARKAQEDFTFPLMPPESEDVVWETWVPLEKDATYLELQIWYPDSLIRPGQQDVGYLFQLKLDSQGDTAVDGLTHVELKIKASSRISTLTLEIAE
;
A
#
# COMPACT_ATOMS: atom_id res chain seq x y z
N ASN A 1 15.03 25.68 0.33
CA ASN A 1 14.43 26.49 -0.75
C ASN A 1 15.04 26.09 -2.06
N TYR A 2 14.43 25.11 -2.72
CA TYR A 2 14.71 24.79 -4.11
C TYR A 2 13.78 25.66 -4.95
N HIS A 3 14.34 26.46 -5.86
CA HIS A 3 13.57 27.30 -6.76
C HIS A 3 13.79 26.78 -8.17
N TYR A 4 12.70 26.50 -8.90
CA TYR A 4 12.78 26.14 -10.32
C TYR A 4 13.32 27.33 -11.13
N SER A 5 14.03 27.03 -12.20
CA SER A 5 14.46 28.05 -13.16
C SER A 5 13.24 28.74 -13.77
N THR A 6 13.36 30.01 -14.13
CA THR A 6 12.27 30.78 -14.75
C THR A 6 12.17 30.58 -16.26
N ASP A 7 13.10 29.83 -16.86
CA ASP A 7 13.07 29.44 -18.27
C ASP A 7 11.97 28.41 -18.57
N ALA A 8 11.79 28.07 -19.84
CA ALA A 8 10.74 27.16 -20.29
C ALA A 8 10.89 25.75 -19.68
N ASP A 9 12.13 25.31 -19.45
CA ASP A 9 12.43 24.01 -18.88
C ASP A 9 12.09 23.96 -17.39
N GLY A 10 12.45 25.00 -16.63
CA GLY A 10 12.10 25.10 -15.22
C GLY A 10 10.60 25.22 -14.98
N GLN A 11 9.85 25.89 -15.86
CA GLN A 11 8.38 25.90 -15.79
C GLN A 11 7.76 24.53 -16.09
N LEU A 12 8.37 23.75 -16.99
CA LEU A 12 7.94 22.39 -17.28
C LEU A 12 8.21 21.48 -16.08
N GLU A 13 9.40 21.58 -15.47
CA GLU A 13 9.77 20.85 -14.26
C GLU A 13 8.81 21.17 -13.10
N GLU A 14 8.48 22.43 -12.89
CA GLU A 14 7.52 22.84 -11.86
C GLU A 14 6.14 22.22 -12.09
N LYS A 15 5.63 22.26 -13.33
CA LYS A 15 4.33 21.65 -13.68
C LYS A 15 4.33 20.13 -13.47
N LEU A 16 5.42 19.45 -13.84
CA LEU A 16 5.57 18.01 -13.65
C LEU A 16 5.65 17.65 -12.16
N ALA A 17 6.35 18.46 -11.35
CA ALA A 17 6.41 18.25 -9.91
C ALA A 17 5.04 18.43 -9.25
N LEU A 18 4.28 19.45 -9.64
CA LEU A 18 2.92 19.67 -9.14
C LEU A 18 1.98 18.52 -9.55
N LEU A 19 2.07 18.05 -10.80
CA LEU A 19 1.30 16.88 -11.26
C LEU A 19 1.66 15.63 -10.46
N THR A 20 2.95 15.41 -10.19
CA THR A 20 3.43 14.27 -9.38
C THR A 20 2.86 14.29 -7.97
N ILE A 21 2.75 15.46 -7.35
CA ILE A 21 2.11 15.62 -6.03
C ILE A 21 0.60 15.35 -6.12
N GLN A 22 -0.08 15.89 -7.13
CA GLN A 22 -1.53 15.72 -7.32
C GLN A 22 -1.92 14.25 -7.53
N LEU A 23 -1.04 13.47 -8.16
CA LEU A 23 -1.27 12.05 -8.41
C LEU A 23 -0.85 11.14 -7.24
N SER A 24 -0.33 11.69 -6.14
CA SER A 24 0.08 10.90 -4.97
C SER A 24 -1.10 10.09 -4.42
N PRO A 25 -0.98 8.75 -4.39
CA PRO A 25 -2.01 7.92 -3.78
C PRO A 25 -2.00 8.07 -2.26
N GLN A 26 -3.12 7.74 -1.62
CA GLN A 26 -3.18 7.61 -0.16
C GLN A 26 -3.29 6.15 0.21
N VAL A 27 -2.50 5.71 1.19
CA VAL A 27 -2.48 4.32 1.64
C VAL A 27 -2.95 4.27 3.08
N HIS A 28 -3.88 3.36 3.36
CA HIS A 28 -4.34 3.05 4.70
C HIS A 28 -4.14 1.56 4.97
N VAL A 29 -3.54 1.23 6.12
CA VAL A 29 -3.35 -0.16 6.55
C VAL A 29 -3.90 -0.35 7.95
N LYS A 30 -4.38 -1.55 8.25
CA LYS A 30 -4.84 -1.91 9.59
C LYS A 30 -4.60 -3.39 9.83
N SER A 31 -4.01 -3.71 10.98
CA SER A 31 -3.68 -5.09 11.36
C SER A 31 -4.94 -5.89 11.64
N THR A 32 -4.96 -7.14 11.17
CA THR A 32 -5.98 -8.12 11.55
C THR A 32 -5.44 -9.04 12.64
N THR A 33 -6.20 -9.18 13.72
CA THR A 33 -5.85 -9.96 14.91
C THR A 33 -6.91 -11.02 15.22
N ARG A 34 -6.47 -12.14 15.79
CA ARG A 34 -7.34 -13.18 16.35
C ARG A 34 -6.87 -13.50 17.75
N ASP A 35 -7.79 -13.86 18.63
CA ASP A 35 -7.42 -14.26 19.98
C ASP A 35 -6.74 -15.63 19.95
N GLU A 36 -5.58 -15.74 20.59
CA GLU A 36 -4.87 -17.00 20.80
C GLU A 36 -4.67 -17.24 22.30
N ASP A 37 -4.93 -18.48 22.72
CA ASP A 37 -4.77 -18.92 24.10
C ASP A 37 -3.32 -19.31 24.39
N HIS A 38 -2.76 -18.71 25.44
CA HIS A 38 -1.39 -18.94 25.87
C HIS A 38 -1.37 -19.69 27.21
N TYR A 39 -0.72 -20.86 27.21
CA TYR A 39 -0.59 -21.72 28.38
C TYR A 39 0.78 -21.54 29.04
N PHE A 40 0.85 -20.59 29.99
CA PHE A 40 2.06 -20.35 30.79
C PHE A 40 2.03 -21.15 32.11
N GLY A 41 1.80 -22.46 32.03
CA GLY A 41 1.77 -23.33 33.22
C GLY A 41 0.71 -22.97 34.28
N ARG A 42 -0.33 -22.23 33.88
CA ARG A 42 -1.51 -21.91 34.71
C ARG A 42 -2.67 -22.80 34.32
N ASP A 43 -3.58 -23.04 35.27
CA ASP A 43 -4.80 -23.82 35.07
C ASP A 43 -5.81 -23.12 34.14
N THR A 44 -5.70 -21.79 33.99
CA THR A 44 -6.51 -21.01 33.05
C THR A 44 -5.64 -20.38 31.96
N PRO A 45 -6.02 -20.55 30.67
CA PRO A 45 -5.30 -19.90 29.58
C PRO A 45 -5.47 -18.38 29.63
N TYR A 46 -4.43 -17.66 29.21
CA TYR A 46 -4.53 -16.23 28.93
C TYR A 46 -4.75 -16.04 27.43
N SER A 47 -5.90 -15.46 27.07
CA SER A 47 -6.23 -15.14 25.69
C SER A 47 -5.76 -13.72 25.35
N ALA A 48 -5.02 -13.57 24.25
CA ALA A 48 -4.54 -12.28 23.78
C ALA A 48 -4.66 -12.17 22.26
N PRO A 49 -4.91 -10.97 21.72
CA PRO A 49 -4.98 -10.76 20.29
C PRO A 49 -3.60 -10.90 19.66
N VAL A 50 -3.51 -11.78 18.66
CA VAL A 50 -2.30 -12.03 17.88
C VAL A 50 -2.54 -11.65 16.42
N GLN A 51 -1.63 -10.85 15.85
CA GLN A 51 -1.66 -10.48 14.44
C GLN A 51 -1.47 -11.70 13.55
N TYR A 52 -2.23 -11.75 12.46
CA TYR A 52 -2.08 -12.78 11.42
C TYR A 52 -2.17 -12.23 9.99
N GLY A 53 -2.33 -10.91 9.84
CA GLY A 53 -2.47 -10.24 8.55
C GLY A 53 -2.76 -8.76 8.69
N ALA A 54 -3.03 -8.11 7.57
CA ALA A 54 -3.49 -6.73 7.53
C ALA A 54 -4.42 -6.49 6.35
N GLY A 55 -5.44 -5.67 6.58
CA GLY A 55 -6.17 -5.01 5.51
C GLY A 55 -5.34 -3.86 4.96
N VAL A 56 -5.40 -3.66 3.64
CA VAL A 56 -4.73 -2.58 2.93
C VAL A 56 -5.73 -1.90 2.01
N GLN A 57 -5.77 -0.59 2.04
CA GLN A 57 -6.53 0.24 1.12
C GLN A 57 -5.59 1.23 0.43
N VAL A 58 -5.66 1.29 -0.89
CA VAL A 58 -4.97 2.30 -1.70
C VAL A 58 -6.02 3.15 -2.40
N LEU A 59 -6.11 4.42 -2.02
CA LEU A 59 -6.91 5.42 -2.71
C LEU A 59 -6.09 5.96 -3.89
N LEU A 60 -6.55 5.67 -5.09
CA LEU A 60 -5.94 6.01 -6.37
C LEU A 60 -6.73 7.16 -7.02
N PRO A 61 -6.06 8.24 -7.46
CA PRO A 61 -6.71 9.36 -8.12
C PRO A 61 -7.45 8.94 -9.40
N SER A 62 -8.59 9.56 -9.72
CA SER A 62 -9.37 9.24 -10.93
C SER A 62 -8.57 9.33 -12.24
N ALA A 63 -7.55 10.19 -12.27
CA ALA A 63 -6.63 10.35 -13.39
C ALA A 63 -5.81 9.09 -13.76
N VAL A 64 -5.74 8.07 -12.89
CA VAL A 64 -5.07 6.79 -13.20
C VAL A 64 -6.00 5.76 -13.85
N ARG A 65 -7.28 6.07 -14.06
CA ARG A 65 -8.22 5.17 -14.75
C ARG A 65 -7.84 4.97 -16.21
N GLY A 66 -8.15 3.78 -16.73
CA GLY A 66 -7.70 3.34 -18.05
C GLY A 66 -6.18 3.09 -18.13
N GLN A 67 -5.46 3.16 -17.01
CA GLN A 67 -4.02 2.90 -16.93
C GLN A 67 -3.73 1.64 -16.11
N SER A 68 -2.59 1.03 -16.38
CA SER A 68 -2.03 -0.07 -15.60
C SER A 68 -1.13 0.49 -14.51
N VAL A 69 -1.43 0.21 -13.24
CA VAL A 69 -0.62 0.66 -12.11
C VAL A 69 0.22 -0.50 -11.60
N HIS A 70 1.52 -0.26 -11.39
CA HIS A 70 2.44 -1.27 -10.89
C HIS A 70 2.66 -1.14 -9.39
N PHE A 71 2.70 -2.27 -8.70
CA PHE A 71 2.86 -2.34 -7.26
C PHE A 71 3.98 -3.29 -6.87
N ASN A 72 4.64 -2.97 -5.77
CA ASN A 72 5.40 -3.93 -4.99
C ASN A 72 5.02 -3.75 -3.52
N ILE A 73 4.98 -4.84 -2.77
CA ILE A 73 4.63 -4.85 -1.36
C ILE A 73 5.50 -5.85 -0.61
N ILE A 74 6.06 -5.42 0.52
CA ILE A 74 6.79 -6.29 1.44
C ILE A 74 6.35 -6.01 2.87
N SER A 75 6.47 -7.02 3.73
CA SER A 75 6.40 -6.83 5.17
C SER A 75 7.81 -6.72 5.72
N SER A 76 7.95 -5.93 6.78
CA SER A 76 9.22 -5.76 7.46
C SER A 76 9.04 -5.67 8.97
N LYS A 77 10.09 -6.05 9.69
CA LYS A 77 10.13 -6.02 11.15
C LYS A 77 11.27 -5.18 11.65
N ARG A 78 11.15 -4.69 12.88
CA ARG A 78 12.25 -4.03 13.58
C ARG A 78 12.77 -4.92 14.70
N PRO A 79 13.85 -5.68 14.47
CA PRO A 79 14.44 -6.51 15.52
C PRO A 79 14.88 -5.63 16.71
N LEU A 80 14.44 -5.98 17.93
CA LEU A 80 14.92 -5.39 19.18
C LEU A 80 14.77 -3.84 19.32
N GLY A 81 13.90 -3.19 18.54
CA GLY A 81 13.57 -1.76 18.66
C GLY A 81 14.66 -0.74 18.27
N VAL A 82 15.94 -1.13 18.35
CA VAL A 82 17.12 -0.29 18.03
C VAL A 82 17.83 -0.69 16.73
N LEU A 83 17.52 -1.87 16.17
CA LEU A 83 18.16 -2.33 14.93
C LEU A 83 17.45 -1.78 13.69
N PRO A 84 18.16 -1.68 12.55
CA PRO A 84 17.55 -1.34 11.27
C PRO A 84 16.39 -2.28 10.92
N VAL A 85 15.39 -1.76 10.22
CA VAL A 85 14.25 -2.54 9.71
C VAL A 85 14.78 -3.66 8.79
N ALA A 86 14.26 -4.88 8.96
CA ALA A 86 14.60 -6.05 8.17
C ALA A 86 13.37 -6.56 7.41
N LYS A 87 13.54 -6.88 6.12
CA LYS A 87 12.50 -7.49 5.30
C LYS A 87 12.14 -8.88 5.86
N ILE A 88 10.87 -9.21 5.77
CA ILE A 88 10.36 -10.57 5.92
C ILE A 88 10.18 -11.16 4.52
N ASP A 89 10.71 -12.36 4.30
CA ASP A 89 10.75 -12.99 2.96
C ASP A 89 9.46 -13.75 2.59
N ASP A 90 8.39 -13.61 3.39
CA ASP A 90 7.10 -14.21 3.09
C ASP A 90 6.44 -13.58 1.84
N PRO A 91 5.91 -14.42 0.92
CA PRO A 91 5.29 -13.94 -0.31
C PRO A 91 3.91 -13.34 -0.01
N ILE A 92 3.87 -12.02 0.19
CA ILE A 92 2.62 -11.26 0.36
C ILE A 92 2.11 -10.63 -0.95
N LEU A 93 2.87 -10.78 -2.05
CA LEU A 93 2.54 -10.27 -3.38
C LEU A 93 1.28 -10.96 -3.96
N ASP A 94 1.23 -12.29 -4.02
CA ASP A 94 0.08 -12.98 -4.63
C ASP A 94 -1.24 -12.73 -3.87
N PRO A 95 -1.29 -12.80 -2.52
CA PRO A 95 -2.50 -12.47 -1.78
C PRO A 95 -3.00 -11.04 -1.98
N PHE A 96 -2.08 -10.09 -2.24
CA PHE A 96 -2.43 -8.69 -2.46
C PHE A 96 -3.33 -8.49 -3.68
N LEU A 97 -3.10 -9.24 -4.77
CA LEU A 97 -4.00 -9.23 -5.93
C LEU A 97 -5.19 -10.17 -5.78
N ASP A 98 -4.98 -11.41 -5.33
CA ASP A 98 -6.03 -12.45 -5.30
C ASP A 98 -7.23 -12.06 -4.42
N ARG A 99 -7.00 -11.22 -3.41
CA ARG A 99 -8.04 -10.74 -2.47
C ARG A 99 -8.43 -9.29 -2.68
N GLY A 100 -7.91 -8.67 -3.72
CA GLY A 100 -8.13 -7.25 -3.97
C GLY A 100 -9.46 -6.97 -4.66
N GLN A 101 -10.08 -5.86 -4.28
CA GLN A 101 -11.41 -5.45 -4.74
C GLN A 101 -11.46 -3.93 -4.85
N PHE A 102 -12.11 -3.41 -5.89
CA PHE A 102 -12.41 -1.99 -5.96
C PHE A 102 -13.55 -1.62 -5.01
N LYS A 103 -13.42 -0.49 -4.31
CA LYS A 103 -14.42 0.07 -3.42
C LYS A 103 -14.61 1.55 -3.76
N LYS A 104 -15.78 2.08 -3.36
CA LYS A 104 -16.06 3.51 -3.43
C LYS A 104 -15.19 4.27 -2.41
N VAL A 105 -14.91 5.54 -2.69
CA VAL A 105 -14.12 6.43 -1.82
C VAL A 105 -14.68 6.50 -0.40
N ASP A 106 -16.00 6.44 -0.24
CA ASP A 106 -16.66 6.41 1.08
C ASP A 106 -16.25 5.22 1.97
N GLN A 107 -15.66 4.15 1.40
CA GLN A 107 -15.15 3.00 2.14
C GLN A 107 -13.70 3.18 2.60
N PHE A 108 -13.02 4.23 2.15
CA PHE A 108 -11.65 4.50 2.58
C PHE A 108 -11.58 4.70 4.11
N LYS A 109 -10.56 4.12 4.73
CA LYS A 109 -10.34 4.02 6.18
C LYS A 109 -11.36 3.19 6.95
N LYS A 110 -12.18 2.38 6.27
CA LYS A 110 -13.18 1.50 6.90
C LYS A 110 -12.78 0.02 6.87
N LEU A 111 -11.52 -0.26 7.19
CA LEU A 111 -11.02 -1.63 7.30
C LEU A 111 -11.57 -2.36 8.53
N VAL A 112 -12.09 -3.57 8.28
CA VAL A 112 -12.59 -4.50 9.29
C VAL A 112 -11.50 -5.47 9.76
N ASN A 113 -11.67 -6.05 10.95
CA ASN A 113 -10.74 -7.04 11.52
C ASN A 113 -10.97 -8.45 10.94
N GLN A 114 -11.06 -8.58 9.61
CA GLN A 114 -11.31 -9.84 8.91
C GLN A 114 -10.61 -9.82 7.54
N PRO A 115 -10.21 -10.98 7.00
CA PRO A 115 -9.64 -11.05 5.67
C PRO A 115 -10.65 -10.63 4.60
N ALA A 116 -10.20 -9.87 3.61
CA ALA A 116 -10.97 -9.65 2.39
C ALA A 116 -11.25 -11.00 1.71
N ARG A 117 -12.47 -11.16 1.18
CA ARG A 117 -12.83 -12.34 0.38
C ARG A 117 -11.97 -12.38 -0.88
N LYS A 118 -11.72 -13.57 -1.41
CA LYS A 118 -11.04 -13.68 -2.71
C LYS A 118 -11.87 -12.98 -3.78
N ALA A 119 -11.21 -12.27 -4.68
CA ALA A 119 -11.85 -11.57 -5.79
C ALA A 119 -12.72 -12.53 -6.62
N GLN A 120 -12.26 -13.77 -6.81
CA GLN A 120 -12.99 -14.81 -7.56
C GLN A 120 -14.24 -15.34 -6.84
N GLU A 121 -14.25 -15.32 -5.52
CA GLU A 121 -15.37 -15.79 -4.69
C GLU A 121 -16.39 -14.68 -4.45
N ASP A 122 -15.97 -13.43 -4.67
CA ASP A 122 -16.81 -12.25 -4.53
C ASP A 122 -17.44 -11.88 -5.88
N PHE A 123 -18.56 -12.54 -6.18
CA PHE A 123 -19.39 -12.22 -7.35
C PHE A 123 -20.11 -10.87 -7.22
N THR A 124 -19.94 -10.14 -6.11
CA THR A 124 -20.25 -8.71 -6.04
C THR A 124 -19.07 -7.91 -6.60
N PHE A 125 -18.67 -8.26 -7.83
CA PHE A 125 -17.71 -7.48 -8.59
C PHE A 125 -18.23 -6.04 -8.61
N PRO A 126 -17.45 -5.03 -8.20
CA PRO A 126 -17.96 -3.68 -8.15
C PRO A 126 -18.31 -3.25 -9.57
N LEU A 127 -19.48 -2.63 -9.75
CA LEU A 127 -19.57 -1.52 -10.70
C LEU A 127 -18.40 -0.60 -10.33
N MET A 128 -17.42 -0.46 -11.22
CA MET A 128 -16.39 0.56 -11.08
C MET A 128 -17.07 1.85 -10.59
N PRO A 129 -16.50 2.56 -9.60
CA PRO A 129 -17.04 3.86 -9.24
C PRO A 129 -17.15 4.73 -10.51
N PRO A 130 -18.03 5.74 -10.56
CA PRO A 130 -18.16 6.61 -11.74
C PRO A 130 -16.79 7.08 -12.26
N GLU A 131 -16.63 7.21 -13.58
CA GLU A 131 -15.34 7.47 -14.25
C GLU A 131 -14.60 8.70 -13.68
N SER A 132 -15.33 9.70 -13.17
CA SER A 132 -14.74 10.92 -12.59
C SER A 132 -14.30 10.79 -11.13
N GLU A 133 -14.61 9.69 -10.46
CA GLU A 133 -14.30 9.47 -9.04
C GLU A 133 -13.01 8.67 -8.84
N ASP A 134 -12.26 9.03 -7.79
CA ASP A 134 -11.15 8.24 -7.28
C ASP A 134 -11.61 6.81 -6.94
N VAL A 135 -10.68 5.86 -6.94
CA VAL A 135 -10.96 4.46 -6.66
C VAL A 135 -10.19 3.97 -5.46
N VAL A 136 -10.82 3.15 -4.63
CA VAL A 136 -10.14 2.49 -3.52
C VAL A 136 -9.87 1.06 -3.93
N TRP A 137 -8.60 0.66 -3.99
CA TRP A 137 -8.22 -0.75 -4.04
C TRP A 137 -8.11 -1.27 -2.61
N GLU A 138 -9.02 -2.14 -2.20
CA GLU A 138 -9.03 -2.79 -0.88
C GLU A 138 -8.59 -4.25 -1.01
N THR A 139 -7.64 -4.69 -0.19
CA THR A 139 -7.16 -6.06 -0.17
C THR A 139 -6.75 -6.50 1.24
N TRP A 140 -6.36 -7.76 1.39
CA TRP A 140 -5.82 -8.30 2.63
C TRP A 140 -4.61 -9.17 2.35
N VAL A 141 -3.57 -9.02 3.16
CA VAL A 141 -2.33 -9.81 3.08
C VAL A 141 -2.07 -10.56 4.38
N PRO A 142 -1.63 -11.83 4.32
CA PRO A 142 -1.15 -12.55 5.49
C PRO A 142 0.15 -11.93 5.99
N LEU A 143 0.36 -11.93 7.30
CA LEU A 143 1.55 -11.37 7.92
C LEU A 143 2.05 -12.27 9.04
N GLU A 144 3.38 -12.31 9.19
CA GLU A 144 3.99 -12.88 10.39
C GLU A 144 3.57 -12.11 11.65
N LYS A 145 3.59 -12.80 12.79
CA LYS A 145 3.20 -12.27 14.10
C LYS A 145 4.06 -11.08 14.55
N ASP A 146 5.32 -11.03 14.10
CA ASP A 146 6.30 -10.00 14.47
C ASP A 146 6.48 -8.92 13.39
N ALA A 147 5.72 -8.98 12.29
CA ALA A 147 5.73 -7.94 11.26
C ALA A 147 5.30 -6.60 11.88
N THR A 148 6.14 -5.58 11.70
CA THR A 148 5.97 -4.25 12.33
C THR A 148 5.52 -3.21 11.31
N TYR A 149 5.91 -3.36 10.05
CA TYR A 149 5.59 -2.43 8.98
C TYR A 149 5.15 -3.17 7.72
N LEU A 150 4.32 -2.49 6.94
CA LEU A 150 4.13 -2.76 5.52
C LEU A 150 4.83 -1.67 4.72
N GLU A 151 5.61 -2.09 3.74
CA GLU A 151 6.23 -1.19 2.78
C GLU A 151 5.58 -1.41 1.41
N LEU A 152 5.14 -0.32 0.79
CA LEU A 152 4.48 -0.34 -0.50
C LEU A 152 5.20 0.60 -1.46
N GLN A 153 5.36 0.16 -2.70
CA GLN A 153 5.87 0.98 -3.78
C GLN A 153 4.89 0.95 -4.95
N ILE A 154 4.54 2.12 -5.47
CA ILE A 154 3.54 2.30 -6.53
C ILE A 154 4.18 3.07 -7.69
N TRP A 155 4.03 2.56 -8.90
CA TRP A 155 4.44 3.24 -10.13
C TRP A 155 3.26 3.40 -11.07
N TYR A 156 3.14 4.60 -11.62
CA TYR A 156 2.25 4.89 -12.74
C TYR A 156 3.01 4.75 -14.06
N PRO A 157 2.31 4.55 -15.18
CA PRO A 157 2.98 4.43 -16.47
C PRO A 157 3.54 5.77 -16.94
N ASP A 158 4.55 5.70 -17.81
CA ASP A 158 5.22 6.87 -18.40
C ASP A 158 4.28 7.79 -19.21
N SER A 159 3.12 7.25 -19.63
CA SER A 159 2.03 8.01 -20.25
C SER A 159 1.42 9.05 -19.32
N LEU A 160 1.43 8.79 -18.01
CA LEU A 160 0.83 9.66 -16.99
C LEU A 160 1.89 10.52 -16.30
N ILE A 161 2.95 9.90 -15.79
CA ILE A 161 4.10 10.60 -15.19
C ILE A 161 5.37 9.92 -15.66
N ARG A 162 6.28 10.72 -16.23
CA ARG A 162 7.62 10.23 -16.54
C ARG A 162 8.43 10.11 -15.25
N PRO A 163 8.99 8.93 -14.92
CA PRO A 163 9.87 8.81 -13.79
C PRO A 163 11.07 9.75 -13.97
N GLY A 164 11.45 10.46 -12.90
CA GLY A 164 12.68 11.25 -12.87
C GLY A 164 13.93 10.35 -12.98
N GLN A 165 15.12 10.95 -13.00
CA GLN A 165 16.39 10.22 -13.15
C GLN A 165 16.62 9.07 -12.13
N GLN A 166 15.90 9.06 -11.00
CA GLN A 166 16.04 8.05 -9.94
C GLN A 166 14.94 6.97 -9.92
N ASP A 167 14.00 6.98 -10.87
CA ASP A 167 12.96 5.95 -11.00
C ASP A 167 12.16 5.62 -9.71
N VAL A 168 12.00 6.64 -8.86
CA VAL A 168 11.41 6.49 -7.54
C VAL A 168 9.89 6.61 -7.68
N GLY A 169 9.19 5.49 -7.71
CA GLY A 169 7.72 5.46 -7.53
C GLY A 169 7.31 6.01 -6.16
N TYR A 170 6.02 6.10 -5.90
CA TYR A 170 5.50 6.48 -4.59
C TYR A 170 5.82 5.39 -3.57
N LEU A 171 6.45 5.77 -2.47
CA LEU A 171 6.98 4.89 -1.45
C LEU A 171 6.29 5.14 -0.12
N PHE A 172 5.82 4.07 0.50
CA PHE A 172 5.13 4.12 1.76
C PHE A 172 5.74 3.10 2.73
N GLN A 173 5.88 3.50 3.99
CA GLN A 173 6.12 2.58 5.10
C GLN A 173 5.08 2.91 6.16
N LEU A 174 4.15 1.98 6.36
CA LEU A 174 3.06 2.15 7.31
C LEU A 174 3.24 1.20 8.48
N LYS A 175 2.99 1.71 9.69
CA LYS A 175 3.05 0.89 10.90
C LYS A 175 1.84 -0.02 10.97
N LEU A 176 2.08 -1.28 11.32
CA LEU A 176 1.03 -2.24 11.60
C LEU A 176 0.54 -2.06 13.03
N ASP A 177 -0.67 -1.53 13.18
CA ASP A 177 -1.39 -1.53 14.45
C ASP A 177 -2.90 -1.78 14.26
N SER A 178 -3.63 -1.93 15.36
CA SER A 178 -5.07 -2.23 15.36
C SER A 178 -5.96 -1.02 15.15
N GLN A 179 -5.44 0.22 15.26
CA GLN A 179 -6.18 1.45 14.99
C GLN A 179 -6.13 1.82 13.51
N GLY A 180 -5.07 1.38 12.84
CA GLY A 180 -4.75 1.65 11.45
C GLY A 180 -3.87 2.89 11.29
N ASP A 181 -3.03 2.86 10.27
CA ASP A 181 -2.12 3.94 9.89
C ASP A 181 -2.49 4.46 8.50
N THR A 182 -2.30 5.75 8.24
CA THR A 182 -2.55 6.36 6.92
C THR A 182 -1.38 7.23 6.49
N ALA A 183 -0.85 6.96 5.31
CA ALA A 183 0.15 7.78 4.66
C ALA A 183 -0.45 8.45 3.41
N VAL A 184 -0.17 9.75 3.25
CA VAL A 184 -0.70 10.59 2.15
C VAL A 184 0.39 11.14 1.23
N ASP A 185 1.66 11.07 1.65
CA ASP A 185 2.81 11.55 0.88
C ASP A 185 3.80 10.40 0.66
N GLY A 186 3.75 9.83 -0.54
CA GLY A 186 4.67 8.77 -0.97
C GLY A 186 5.98 9.28 -1.59
N LEU A 187 6.21 10.59 -1.66
CA LEU A 187 7.39 11.16 -2.31
C LEU A 187 8.55 11.40 -1.34
N THR A 188 8.31 11.25 -0.04
CA THR A 188 9.33 11.37 1.00
C THR A 188 10.47 10.37 0.79
N HIS A 189 11.70 10.87 0.75
CA HIS A 189 12.88 10.05 0.57
C HIS A 189 13.26 9.32 1.86
N VAL A 190 12.63 8.18 2.09
CA VAL A 190 13.01 7.25 3.17
C VAL A 190 13.85 6.11 2.57
N GLU A 191 14.92 5.70 3.26
CA GLU A 191 15.63 4.47 2.93
C GLU A 191 14.79 3.25 3.33
N LEU A 192 13.96 2.78 2.40
CA LEU A 192 13.08 1.64 2.59
C LEU A 192 13.70 0.35 2.04
N LYS A 193 13.37 -0.80 2.64
CA LYS A 193 13.83 -2.10 2.16
C LYS A 193 13.20 -2.45 0.82
N ILE A 194 12.01 -1.93 0.55
CA ILE A 194 11.36 -2.13 -0.75
C ILE A 194 12.16 -1.54 -1.92
N LYS A 195 12.97 -0.49 -1.72
CA LYS A 195 13.83 0.10 -2.77
C LYS A 195 14.87 -0.87 -3.34
N ALA A 196 15.24 -1.93 -2.61
CA ALA A 196 16.15 -2.96 -3.10
C ALA A 196 15.45 -3.96 -4.05
N SER A 197 14.13 -3.87 -4.21
CA SER A 197 13.36 -4.76 -5.07
C SER A 197 13.26 -4.18 -6.48
N SER A 198 13.63 -4.97 -7.48
CA SER A 198 13.58 -4.55 -8.89
C SER A 198 12.15 -4.46 -9.43
N ARG A 199 11.94 -3.64 -10.48
CA ARG A 199 10.71 -3.64 -11.30
C ARG A 199 10.36 -4.99 -11.95
N ILE A 200 11.27 -5.98 -11.92
CA ILE A 200 11.09 -7.29 -12.56
C ILE A 200 10.08 -8.16 -11.79
N SER A 201 9.82 -7.84 -10.52
CA SER A 201 8.89 -8.55 -9.64
C SER A 201 7.78 -7.62 -9.13
N THR A 202 7.14 -6.89 -10.05
CA THR A 202 6.01 -6.00 -9.75
C THR A 202 4.69 -6.60 -10.19
N LEU A 203 3.66 -6.40 -9.36
CA LEU A 203 2.28 -6.72 -9.70
C LEU A 203 1.71 -5.62 -10.60
N THR A 204 0.82 -5.99 -11.50
CA THR A 204 0.10 -5.03 -12.35
C THR A 204 -1.37 -5.07 -11.99
N LEU A 205 -1.92 -3.91 -11.67
CA LEU A 205 -3.34 -3.69 -11.45
C LEU A 205 -3.91 -2.92 -12.64
N GLU A 206 -4.86 -3.53 -13.33
CA GLU A 206 -5.61 -2.85 -14.38
C GLU A 206 -6.77 -2.08 -13.76
N ILE A 207 -6.87 -0.80 -14.09
CA ILE A 207 -7.96 0.07 -13.65
C ILE A 207 -8.78 0.42 -14.88
N ALA A 208 -10.02 -0.06 -14.93
CA ALA A 208 -10.94 0.28 -16.02
C ALA A 208 -11.26 1.79 -16.05
N GLU A 209 -11.71 2.28 -17.20
CA GLU A 209 -12.25 3.65 -17.33
C GLU A 209 -13.46 3.85 -16.41
#